data_AF-A0A924PVA6-F1
#
_entry.id   AF-A0A924PVA6-F1
#
_cell.length_a   1.000
_cell.length_b   1.000
_cell.length_c   1.000
_cell.angle_alpha   90.00
_cell.angle_beta   90.00
_cell.angle_gamma   90.00
#
_symmetry.space_group_name_H-M   'P 1'
#
loop_
_entity.id
_entity.type
_entity.pdbx_description
1 polymer ?
#
loop_
_entity_poly.entity_id
_entity_poly.type
_entity_poly.pdbx_seq_one_letter_code
_entity_poly.pdbx_strand_id
1 'polypeptide(L)'
;MKSTVNRRQIITLPLALGLPSVTLAQGYGTSPAAAGTAPKRFALLVGNRAYPSPFDLPPVHKNLRDMQAVLEKRGFEVTVVTDQDVKVLRDAMQSFARRVQAAPADATVLFYFTGHGMQVDAENLLLGAGTNPSGKEDALLGNGLMLKRDLVDALPHRPKGLSMVVIDACRTSLRAEGGLNQVEAPLGCLIAFATGAGKPAIAPAVETQNTFYTASLVKVMQAASDDTTFSDLFRLVKLDVQQTMLNHPIQAIRNVAQFPFIAENTQIRTRLALKPAAPGGEVAFENVDEKTLWKQVEDSYWPGDVVKRADEYLKRFPGGKLAGSAQVAREGATDAAKAMQRNDVRLFKSAFSPKPETPDTLLRELRKAAWGDKDAAARIARMYRQGQDGVNTDPNRFEGWMQFASALGNGIASYELALYYRGQDQPLLAAQFESRARELGYTPPPTLDHYRK
;
A
#
# COMPACT_ATOMS: atom_id res chain seq x y z
N MET A 1 26.64 71.85 -67.44
CA MET A 1 25.84 73.01 -67.00
C MET A 1 26.15 73.32 -65.53
N LYS A 2 26.10 74.61 -65.18
CA LYS A 2 26.24 75.27 -63.86
C LYS A 2 25.47 74.57 -62.71
N SER A 3 25.74 74.73 -61.39
CA SER A 3 26.88 75.30 -60.62
C SER A 3 26.53 75.39 -59.11
N THR A 4 27.32 74.76 -58.21
CA THR A 4 27.56 75.10 -56.77
C THR A 4 28.60 74.10 -56.22
N VAL A 5 29.81 74.41 -55.72
CA VAL A 5 30.30 75.43 -54.75
C VAL A 5 29.56 75.26 -53.41
N ASN A 6 30.13 75.00 -52.22
CA ASN A 6 31.45 75.27 -51.61
C ASN A 6 31.76 74.14 -50.56
N ARG A 7 32.86 74.02 -49.79
CA ARG A 7 34.15 74.72 -49.58
C ARG A 7 35.15 73.70 -48.95
N ARG A 8 36.44 74.06 -48.74
CA ARG A 8 37.34 73.38 -47.76
C ARG A 8 37.37 74.15 -46.44
N GLN A 9 37.32 73.46 -45.29
CA GLN A 9 37.82 73.96 -44.01
C GLN A 9 38.59 72.86 -43.25
N ILE A 10 39.69 73.27 -42.63
CA ILE A 10 40.56 72.48 -41.75
C ILE A 10 40.04 72.66 -40.32
N ILE A 11 40.08 71.60 -39.49
CA ILE A 11 40.26 71.60 -38.01
C ILE A 11 40.42 70.11 -37.60
N THR A 12 41.64 69.67 -37.29
CA THR A 12 42.23 69.53 -35.94
C THR A 12 41.53 68.48 -35.06
N LEU A 13 42.26 67.41 -34.77
CA LEU A 13 41.88 66.34 -33.83
C LEU A 13 41.78 66.88 -32.39
N PRO A 14 40.86 66.34 -31.59
CA PRO A 14 41.25 65.89 -30.25
C PRO A 14 40.87 64.42 -30.01
N LEU A 15 41.77 63.72 -29.34
CA LEU A 15 41.61 62.34 -28.88
C LEU A 15 40.59 62.28 -27.74
N ALA A 16 39.49 61.54 -27.91
CA ALA A 16 38.54 61.23 -26.84
C ALA A 16 38.39 59.72 -26.69
N LEU A 17 38.79 59.18 -25.54
CA LEU A 17 38.66 57.77 -25.19
C LEU A 17 37.18 57.43 -24.93
N GLY A 18 36.56 56.70 -25.85
CA GLY A 18 35.23 56.09 -25.68
C GLY A 18 35.34 54.58 -25.60
N LEU A 19 35.11 54.00 -24.42
CA LEU A 19 34.96 52.56 -24.25
C LEU A 19 33.61 52.11 -24.84
N PRO A 20 33.53 51.03 -25.64
CA PRO A 20 32.26 50.51 -26.13
C PRO A 20 31.50 49.80 -25.01
N SER A 21 30.39 50.39 -24.55
CA SER A 21 29.45 49.76 -23.62
C SER A 21 28.68 48.63 -24.31
N VAL A 22 29.11 47.38 -24.10
CA VAL A 22 28.38 46.19 -24.56
C VAL A 22 27.07 46.06 -23.79
N THR A 23 25.95 46.34 -24.44
CA THR A 23 24.63 46.22 -23.82
C THR A 23 24.13 44.78 -24.01
N LEU A 24 24.32 43.93 -22.98
CA LEU A 24 23.76 42.58 -22.97
C LEU A 24 22.24 42.64 -22.75
N ALA A 25 21.48 42.51 -23.83
CA ALA A 25 20.05 42.31 -23.75
C ALA A 25 19.73 40.93 -23.16
N GLN A 26 19.43 40.88 -21.85
CA GLN A 26 18.93 39.67 -21.20
C GLN A 26 17.49 39.39 -21.65
N GLY A 27 17.36 38.67 -22.76
CA GLY A 27 16.12 38.02 -23.13
C GLY A 27 15.82 36.92 -22.11
N TYR A 28 14.90 37.18 -21.17
CA TYR A 28 14.32 36.17 -20.29
C TYR A 28 13.42 35.22 -21.10
N GLY A 29 14.06 34.34 -21.87
CA GLY A 29 13.40 33.19 -22.45
C GLY A 29 12.96 32.25 -21.34
N THR A 30 11.70 32.38 -20.91
CA THR A 30 11.05 31.37 -20.09
C THR A 30 10.89 30.09 -20.91
N SER A 31 11.88 29.20 -20.84
CA SER A 31 11.72 27.82 -21.32
C SER A 31 10.43 27.26 -20.69
N PRO A 32 9.45 26.81 -21.48
CA PRO A 32 8.26 26.20 -20.92
C PRO A 32 8.71 24.96 -20.15
N ALA A 33 8.49 24.95 -18.83
CA ALA A 33 8.72 23.77 -18.02
C ALA A 33 7.93 22.62 -18.64
N ALA A 34 8.62 21.54 -19.00
CA ALA A 34 8.00 20.42 -19.69
C ALA A 34 6.83 19.90 -18.86
N ALA A 35 5.61 20.10 -19.36
CA ALA A 35 4.40 19.65 -18.71
C ALA A 35 4.40 18.11 -18.75
N GLY A 36 4.91 17.50 -17.67
CA GLY A 36 4.97 16.05 -17.55
C GLY A 36 3.59 15.44 -17.77
N THR A 37 3.51 14.47 -18.68
CA THR A 37 2.29 13.70 -18.88
C THR A 37 1.89 13.05 -17.57
N ALA A 38 0.61 13.20 -17.17
CA ALA A 38 0.11 12.62 -15.93
C ALA A 38 0.44 11.10 -15.85
N PRO A 39 0.86 10.59 -14.67
CA PRO A 39 1.24 9.18 -14.54
C PRO A 39 0.07 8.28 -14.95
N LYS A 40 0.34 7.31 -15.83
CA LYS A 40 -0.69 6.40 -16.30
C LYS A 40 -1.28 5.57 -15.15
N ARG A 41 -2.58 5.35 -15.17
CA ARG A 41 -3.31 4.55 -14.18
C ARG A 41 -4.10 3.47 -14.88
N PHE A 42 -3.92 2.20 -14.49
CA PHE A 42 -4.62 1.06 -15.08
C PHE A 42 -5.31 0.25 -14.01
N ALA A 43 -6.55 -0.15 -14.25
CA ALA A 43 -7.28 -1.05 -13.35
C ALA A 43 -7.81 -2.29 -14.08
N LEU A 44 -7.71 -3.45 -13.44
CA LEU A 44 -8.42 -4.67 -13.81
C LEU A 44 -9.36 -5.04 -12.66
N LEU A 45 -10.67 -4.95 -12.92
CA LEU A 45 -11.74 -5.37 -12.03
C LEU A 45 -12.22 -6.75 -12.45
N VAL A 46 -12.10 -7.74 -11.56
CA VAL A 46 -12.64 -9.09 -11.74
C VAL A 46 -13.75 -9.32 -10.73
N GLY A 47 -14.90 -9.84 -11.17
CA GLY A 47 -15.96 -10.22 -10.24
C GLY A 47 -16.76 -11.42 -10.69
N ASN A 48 -16.86 -12.42 -9.82
CA ASN A 48 -17.62 -13.64 -10.06
C ASN A 48 -18.75 -13.76 -9.02
N ARG A 49 -19.99 -13.69 -9.51
CA ARG A 49 -21.25 -13.98 -8.81
C ARG A 49 -21.71 -15.40 -9.09
N ALA A 50 -21.59 -15.81 -10.36
CA ALA A 50 -22.21 -17.02 -10.89
C ALA A 50 -21.47 -18.27 -10.41
N TYR A 51 -21.94 -18.86 -9.32
CA TYR A 51 -21.48 -20.14 -8.78
C TYR A 51 -22.69 -21.08 -8.61
N PRO A 52 -22.48 -22.41 -8.55
CA PRO A 52 -23.55 -23.35 -8.27
C PRO A 52 -24.24 -23.07 -6.93
N SER A 53 -25.56 -23.26 -6.85
CA SER A 53 -26.33 -23.10 -5.61
C SER A 53 -25.74 -23.97 -4.47
N PRO A 54 -25.63 -23.47 -3.23
CA PRO A 54 -26.11 -22.19 -2.71
C PRO A 54 -25.02 -21.10 -2.64
N PHE A 55 -24.02 -21.14 -3.53
CA PHE A 55 -22.80 -20.35 -3.41
C PHE A 55 -22.79 -19.06 -4.24
N ASP A 56 -23.93 -18.59 -4.76
CA ASP A 56 -23.96 -17.33 -5.52
C ASP A 56 -23.64 -16.12 -4.62
N LEU A 57 -23.08 -15.07 -5.23
CA LEU A 57 -22.70 -13.83 -4.53
C LEU A 57 -23.42 -12.63 -5.15
N PRO A 58 -24.69 -12.35 -4.76
CA PRO A 58 -25.50 -11.27 -5.31
C PRO A 58 -24.84 -9.88 -5.46
N PRO A 59 -24.04 -9.36 -4.50
CA PRO A 59 -23.56 -7.96 -4.56
C PRO A 59 -22.44 -7.74 -5.57
N VAL A 60 -21.83 -8.78 -6.13
CA VAL A 60 -20.61 -8.69 -6.97
C VAL A 60 -20.79 -7.78 -8.18
N HIS A 61 -21.93 -7.84 -8.88
CA HIS A 61 -22.18 -6.97 -10.03
C HIS A 61 -22.31 -5.49 -9.66
N LYS A 62 -22.78 -5.18 -8.44
CA LYS A 62 -22.84 -3.81 -7.95
C LYS A 62 -21.47 -3.34 -7.45
N ASN A 63 -20.75 -4.19 -6.74
CA ASN A 63 -19.36 -3.97 -6.34
C ASN A 63 -18.51 -3.52 -7.55
N LEU A 64 -18.56 -4.26 -8.67
CA LEU A 64 -17.83 -3.92 -9.90
C LEU A 64 -18.23 -2.55 -10.47
N ARG A 65 -19.54 -2.26 -10.60
CA ARG A 65 -20.03 -0.99 -11.16
C ARG A 65 -19.60 0.22 -10.33
N ASP A 66 -19.74 0.14 -9.01
CA ASP A 66 -19.38 1.24 -8.12
C ASP A 66 -17.85 1.43 -8.06
N MET A 67 -17.09 0.34 -8.07
CA MET A 67 -15.62 0.38 -8.13
C MET A 67 -15.13 0.96 -9.47
N GLN A 68 -15.72 0.59 -10.60
CA GLN A 68 -15.42 1.19 -11.89
C GLN A 68 -15.64 2.70 -11.85
N ALA A 69 -16.85 3.12 -11.45
CA ALA A 69 -17.23 4.54 -11.45
C ALA A 69 -16.34 5.41 -10.53
N VAL A 70 -15.86 4.89 -9.39
CA VAL A 70 -14.95 5.65 -8.51
C VAL A 70 -13.50 5.63 -9.01
N LEU A 71 -13.03 4.53 -9.60
CA LEU A 71 -11.68 4.44 -10.18
C LEU A 71 -11.54 5.30 -11.44
N GLU A 72 -12.54 5.36 -12.30
CA GLU A 72 -12.58 6.26 -13.46
C GLU A 72 -12.55 7.73 -13.03
N LYS A 73 -13.26 8.10 -11.95
CA LYS A 73 -13.16 9.45 -11.34
C LYS A 73 -11.77 9.73 -10.76
N ARG A 74 -11.05 8.70 -10.30
CA ARG A 74 -9.62 8.77 -9.93
C ARG A 74 -8.69 8.54 -11.13
N GLY A 75 -9.23 8.62 -12.35
CA GLY A 75 -8.54 8.60 -13.64
C GLY A 75 -7.79 7.32 -13.98
N PHE A 76 -8.26 6.17 -13.47
CA PHE A 76 -7.82 4.86 -13.96
C PHE A 76 -8.46 4.54 -15.30
N GLU A 77 -7.67 3.98 -16.22
CA GLU A 77 -8.15 3.26 -17.39
C GLU A 77 -8.61 1.87 -16.94
N VAL A 78 -9.92 1.69 -16.74
CA VAL A 78 -10.51 0.48 -16.15
C VAL A 78 -10.84 -0.57 -17.20
N THR A 79 -10.57 -1.84 -16.89
CA THR A 79 -11.02 -3.03 -17.62
C THR A 79 -11.83 -3.89 -16.66
N VAL A 80 -13.01 -4.37 -17.07
CA VAL A 80 -13.91 -5.18 -16.23
C VAL A 80 -14.05 -6.58 -16.83
N VAL A 81 -13.98 -7.61 -16.00
CA VAL A 81 -14.21 -9.02 -16.36
C VAL A 81 -15.18 -9.62 -15.35
N THR A 82 -16.34 -10.08 -15.83
CA THR A 82 -17.46 -10.51 -14.99
C THR A 82 -17.90 -11.92 -15.33
N ASP A 83 -18.09 -12.75 -14.29
CA ASP A 83 -18.58 -14.13 -14.38
C ASP A 83 -17.86 -14.99 -15.43
N GLN A 84 -16.53 -15.03 -15.35
CA GLN A 84 -15.70 -15.77 -16.29
C GLN A 84 -15.01 -16.98 -15.64
N ASP A 85 -14.76 -18.01 -16.43
CA ASP A 85 -13.98 -19.18 -16.03
C ASP A 85 -12.49 -18.83 -15.81
N VAL A 86 -11.77 -19.75 -15.17
CA VAL A 86 -10.34 -19.56 -14.85
C VAL A 86 -9.46 -19.29 -16.07
N LYS A 87 -9.81 -19.81 -17.25
CA LYS A 87 -9.01 -19.69 -18.46
C LYS A 87 -9.12 -18.26 -18.97
N VAL A 88 -10.34 -17.76 -19.12
CA VAL A 88 -10.58 -16.37 -19.54
C VAL A 88 -10.00 -15.38 -18.53
N LEU A 89 -10.12 -15.65 -17.23
CA LEU A 89 -9.52 -14.82 -16.19
C LEU A 89 -7.98 -14.79 -16.27
N ARG A 90 -7.34 -15.93 -16.54
CA ARG A 90 -5.88 -16.02 -16.73
C ARG A 90 -5.43 -15.30 -18.01
N ASP A 91 -6.16 -15.46 -19.11
CA ASP A 91 -5.90 -14.78 -20.40
C ASP A 91 -6.04 -13.25 -20.26
N ALA A 92 -7.03 -12.78 -19.49
CA ALA A 92 -7.22 -11.38 -19.15
C ALA A 92 -6.09 -10.83 -18.26
N MET A 93 -5.70 -11.57 -17.22
CA MET A 93 -4.61 -11.18 -16.31
C MET A 93 -3.26 -11.07 -17.04
N GLN A 94 -2.94 -12.03 -17.92
CA GLN A 94 -1.74 -11.96 -18.77
C GLN A 94 -1.77 -10.76 -19.73
N SER A 95 -2.93 -10.45 -20.30
CA SER A 95 -3.10 -9.29 -21.20
C SER A 95 -2.94 -7.96 -20.45
N PHE A 96 -3.47 -7.88 -19.23
CA PHE A 96 -3.27 -6.75 -18.33
C PHE A 96 -1.80 -6.60 -17.91
N ALA A 97 -1.13 -7.69 -17.54
CA ALA A 97 0.30 -7.68 -17.22
C ALA A 97 1.15 -7.15 -18.38
N ARG A 98 0.91 -7.59 -19.63
CA ARG A 98 1.58 -7.07 -20.84
C ARG A 98 1.35 -5.56 -21.02
N ARG A 99 0.11 -5.07 -20.84
CA ARG A 99 -0.22 -3.64 -20.91
C ARG A 99 0.51 -2.83 -19.84
N VAL A 100 0.60 -3.35 -18.62
CA VAL A 100 1.32 -2.72 -17.50
C VAL A 100 2.84 -2.73 -17.72
N GLN A 101 3.38 -3.79 -18.33
CA GLN A 101 4.80 -3.88 -18.67
C GLN A 101 5.22 -2.86 -19.74
N ALA A 102 4.33 -2.55 -20.68
CA ALA A 102 4.54 -1.50 -21.69
C ALA A 102 4.34 -0.06 -21.17
N ALA A 103 3.94 0.12 -19.91
CA ALA A 103 3.68 1.44 -19.32
C ALA A 103 4.94 2.10 -18.73
N PRO A 104 4.99 3.45 -18.66
CA PRO A 104 6.04 4.18 -17.94
C PRO A 104 6.25 3.65 -16.51
N ALA A 105 7.49 3.66 -16.00
CA ALA A 105 7.88 2.99 -14.75
C ALA A 105 7.22 3.55 -13.47
N ASP A 106 6.59 4.72 -13.55
CA ASP A 106 5.85 5.41 -12.48
C ASP A 106 4.34 5.17 -12.50
N ALA A 107 3.82 4.50 -13.54
CA ALA A 107 2.40 4.18 -13.65
C ALA A 107 1.87 3.44 -12.41
N THR A 108 0.62 3.77 -12.04
CA THR A 108 -0.14 3.18 -10.93
C THR A 108 -1.04 2.08 -11.46
N VAL A 109 -1.08 0.94 -10.78
CA VAL A 109 -1.77 -0.27 -11.24
C VAL A 109 -2.67 -0.75 -10.12
N LEU A 110 -3.91 -1.12 -10.44
CA LEU A 110 -4.84 -1.72 -9.50
C LEU A 110 -5.44 -3.01 -10.09
N PHE A 111 -5.27 -4.12 -9.39
CA PHE A 111 -6.09 -5.30 -9.58
C PHE A 111 -7.09 -5.35 -8.43
N TYR A 112 -8.36 -5.63 -8.71
CA TYR A 112 -9.37 -5.89 -7.69
C TYR A 112 -10.18 -7.12 -8.07
N PHE A 113 -10.41 -8.00 -7.10
CA PHE A 113 -11.24 -9.19 -7.22
C PHE A 113 -12.35 -9.19 -6.18
N THR A 114 -13.56 -9.55 -6.57
CA THR A 114 -14.66 -9.85 -5.64
C THR A 114 -15.39 -11.14 -6.05
N GLY A 115 -15.58 -12.06 -5.11
CA GLY A 115 -16.05 -13.41 -5.40
C GLY A 115 -15.63 -14.40 -4.32
N HIS A 116 -15.64 -15.70 -4.64
CA HIS A 116 -15.09 -16.71 -3.72
C HIS A 116 -13.57 -16.77 -3.78
N GLY A 117 -12.98 -16.81 -2.58
CA GLY A 117 -11.57 -17.01 -2.35
C GLY A 117 -11.38 -18.01 -1.22
N MET A 118 -10.31 -18.80 -1.28
CA MET A 118 -10.02 -19.84 -0.29
C MET A 118 -8.54 -20.22 -0.27
N GLN A 119 -8.12 -20.89 0.80
CA GLN A 119 -6.77 -21.44 0.91
C GLN A 119 -6.77 -22.94 0.59
N VAL A 120 -5.80 -23.35 -0.24
CA VAL A 120 -5.51 -24.74 -0.58
C VAL A 120 -3.98 -24.89 -0.53
N ASP A 121 -3.46 -25.89 0.19
CA ASP A 121 -2.00 -26.12 0.38
C ASP A 121 -1.17 -24.85 0.69
N ALA A 122 -1.67 -24.01 1.60
CA ALA A 122 -1.10 -22.71 1.98
C ALA A 122 -1.05 -21.63 0.88
N GLU A 123 -1.50 -21.95 -0.34
CA GLU A 123 -1.68 -21.02 -1.45
C GLU A 123 -3.06 -20.34 -1.43
N ASN A 124 -3.09 -19.13 -1.96
CA ASN A 124 -4.26 -18.26 -1.98
C ASN A 124 -4.97 -18.37 -3.33
N LEU A 125 -6.18 -18.93 -3.35
CA LEU A 125 -6.91 -19.26 -4.57
C LEU A 125 -8.14 -18.36 -4.74
N LEU A 126 -8.32 -17.80 -5.94
CA LEU A 126 -9.49 -17.00 -6.34
C LEU A 126 -10.30 -17.80 -7.38
N LEU A 127 -11.55 -18.15 -7.08
CA LEU A 127 -12.32 -19.10 -7.89
C LEU A 127 -12.96 -18.45 -9.13
N GLY A 128 -12.76 -19.07 -10.30
CA GLY A 128 -13.50 -18.73 -11.52
C GLY A 128 -14.99 -19.02 -11.40
N ALA A 129 -15.81 -18.33 -12.18
CA ALA A 129 -17.25 -18.59 -12.22
C ALA A 129 -17.57 -20.05 -12.61
N GLY A 130 -18.72 -20.55 -12.17
CA GLY A 130 -19.15 -21.94 -12.34
C GLY A 130 -18.48 -22.95 -11.40
N THR A 131 -17.35 -22.59 -10.77
CA THR A 131 -16.64 -23.48 -9.83
C THR A 131 -17.48 -23.73 -8.58
N ASN A 132 -17.71 -24.99 -8.20
CA ASN A 132 -18.32 -25.32 -6.89
C ASN A 132 -17.28 -25.11 -5.77
N PRO A 133 -17.43 -24.16 -4.83
CA PRO A 133 -16.48 -23.93 -3.74
C PRO A 133 -16.36 -25.08 -2.73
N SER A 134 -17.31 -26.02 -2.71
CA SER A 134 -17.21 -27.28 -1.95
C SER A 134 -16.81 -28.48 -2.83
N GLY A 135 -16.20 -28.21 -3.99
CA GLY A 135 -15.64 -29.23 -4.88
C GLY A 135 -14.41 -29.95 -4.30
N LYS A 136 -13.92 -30.95 -5.04
CA LYS A 136 -12.64 -31.61 -4.73
C LYS A 136 -11.47 -30.66 -4.97
N GLU A 137 -10.39 -30.87 -4.21
CA GLU A 137 -9.18 -30.06 -4.21
C GLU A 137 -8.58 -29.85 -5.61
N ASP A 138 -8.38 -30.93 -6.38
CA ASP A 138 -7.89 -30.87 -7.78
C ASP A 138 -8.78 -30.00 -8.68
N ALA A 139 -10.09 -30.07 -8.49
CA ALA A 139 -11.06 -29.30 -9.29
C ALA A 139 -11.05 -27.81 -8.90
N LEU A 140 -10.74 -27.48 -7.65
CA LEU A 140 -10.57 -26.10 -7.20
C LEU A 140 -9.24 -25.53 -7.72
N LEU A 141 -8.14 -26.25 -7.54
CA LEU A 141 -6.82 -25.88 -8.07
C LEU A 141 -6.83 -25.71 -9.60
N GLY A 142 -7.57 -26.56 -10.31
CA GLY A 142 -7.76 -26.45 -11.76
C GLY A 142 -8.59 -25.24 -12.19
N ASN A 143 -9.57 -24.81 -11.38
CA ASN A 143 -10.55 -23.76 -11.73
C ASN A 143 -10.39 -22.43 -10.94
N GLY A 144 -9.25 -22.23 -10.29
CA GLY A 144 -8.91 -20.98 -9.62
C GLY A 144 -7.61 -20.33 -10.10
N LEU A 145 -7.48 -19.03 -9.85
CA LEU A 145 -6.22 -18.30 -9.99
C LEU A 145 -5.45 -18.33 -8.67
N MET A 146 -4.18 -18.72 -8.72
CA MET A 146 -3.28 -18.62 -7.57
C MET A 146 -2.81 -17.17 -7.42
N LEU A 147 -3.23 -16.48 -6.35
CA LEU A 147 -2.92 -15.08 -6.08
C LEU A 147 -1.43 -14.77 -6.20
N LYS A 148 -0.55 -15.65 -5.68
CA LYS A 148 0.89 -15.42 -5.81
C LYS A 148 1.36 -15.55 -7.26
N ARG A 149 1.26 -16.76 -7.83
CA ARG A 149 1.77 -17.10 -9.17
C ARG A 149 1.09 -16.33 -10.30
N ASP A 150 -0.24 -16.32 -10.32
CA ASP A 150 -1.03 -15.88 -11.48
C ASP A 150 -1.30 -14.36 -11.46
N LEU A 151 -1.14 -13.67 -10.31
CA LEU A 151 -1.39 -12.23 -10.16
C LEU A 151 -0.15 -11.47 -9.66
N VAL A 152 0.36 -11.79 -8.46
CA VAL A 152 1.42 -11.00 -7.79
C VAL A 152 2.75 -11.12 -8.52
N ASP A 153 3.16 -12.35 -8.87
CA ASP A 153 4.40 -12.61 -9.62
C ASP A 153 4.26 -12.27 -11.11
N ALA A 154 3.02 -12.26 -11.64
CA ALA A 154 2.71 -11.94 -13.02
C ALA A 154 2.71 -10.42 -13.32
N LEU A 155 2.45 -9.59 -12.31
CA LEU A 155 2.58 -8.13 -12.43
C LEU A 155 4.07 -7.73 -12.38
N PRO A 156 4.54 -6.84 -13.29
CA PRO A 156 5.92 -6.38 -13.24
C PRO A 156 6.17 -5.58 -11.95
N HIS A 157 7.35 -5.74 -11.36
CA HIS A 157 7.78 -5.02 -10.16
C HIS A 157 7.93 -3.52 -10.44
N ARG A 158 7.41 -2.66 -9.56
CA ARG A 158 7.30 -1.20 -9.82
C ARG A 158 7.93 -0.36 -8.70
N PRO A 159 9.26 -0.40 -8.48
CA PRO A 159 9.92 0.35 -7.41
C PRO A 159 9.77 1.88 -7.53
N LYS A 160 9.52 2.39 -8.74
CA LYS A 160 9.25 3.80 -9.04
C LYS A 160 7.76 4.13 -9.22
N GLY A 161 6.87 3.14 -9.07
CA GLY A 161 5.44 3.24 -9.27
C GLY A 161 4.68 2.62 -8.09
N LEU A 162 3.45 2.17 -8.34
CA LEU A 162 2.64 1.48 -7.35
C LEU A 162 1.78 0.41 -8.01
N SER A 163 1.92 -0.85 -7.56
CA SER A 163 0.98 -1.94 -7.86
C SER A 163 0.09 -2.19 -6.64
N MET A 164 -1.21 -2.25 -6.84
CA MET A 164 -2.20 -2.55 -5.80
C MET A 164 -2.99 -3.80 -6.17
N VAL A 165 -3.15 -4.72 -5.22
CA VAL A 165 -3.93 -5.95 -5.39
C VAL A 165 -4.96 -6.01 -4.27
N VAL A 166 -6.24 -5.95 -4.61
CA VAL A 166 -7.35 -5.81 -3.65
C VAL A 166 -8.28 -7.01 -3.74
N ILE A 167 -8.39 -7.77 -2.66
CA ILE A 167 -9.14 -9.04 -2.63
C ILE A 167 -10.33 -8.93 -1.67
N ASP A 168 -11.53 -8.75 -2.23
CA ASP A 168 -12.81 -8.74 -1.52
C ASP A 168 -13.51 -10.10 -1.64
N ALA A 169 -12.92 -11.07 -0.97
CA ALA A 169 -13.30 -12.47 -0.97
C ALA A 169 -13.13 -13.11 0.42
N CYS A 170 -13.80 -14.23 0.66
CA CYS A 170 -13.63 -15.01 1.89
C CYS A 170 -12.18 -15.47 2.11
N ARG A 171 -11.81 -15.62 3.38
CA ARG A 171 -10.54 -16.22 3.82
C ARG A 171 -10.82 -17.43 4.69
N THR A 172 -11.50 -18.44 4.12
CA THR A 172 -11.84 -19.73 4.74
C THR A 172 -11.25 -20.89 3.94
N SER A 173 -10.84 -22.00 4.59
CA SER A 173 -10.40 -23.24 3.92
C SER A 173 -11.54 -24.23 3.76
N LEU A 174 -11.29 -25.27 2.97
CA LEU A 174 -12.12 -26.47 2.86
C LEU A 174 -12.20 -27.30 4.15
N ARG A 175 -11.20 -27.17 5.06
CA ARG A 175 -11.02 -28.05 6.22
C ARG A 175 -11.21 -27.32 7.55
N ALA A 176 -12.33 -26.59 7.69
CA ALA A 176 -12.84 -25.96 8.93
C ALA A 176 -11.94 -24.92 9.63
N GLU A 177 -10.62 -24.92 9.42
CA GLU A 177 -9.66 -24.03 10.05
C GLU A 177 -8.92 -23.20 8.99
N GLY A 178 -9.30 -21.93 8.89
CA GLY A 178 -8.55 -20.83 8.28
C GLY A 178 -8.36 -20.84 6.75
N GLY A 179 -8.69 -19.75 6.05
CA GLY A 179 -8.24 -19.52 4.67
C GLY A 179 -7.57 -18.17 4.45
N LEU A 180 -7.45 -17.78 3.16
CA LEU A 180 -6.32 -17.04 2.58
C LEU A 180 -5.19 -16.68 3.56
N ASN A 181 -4.05 -17.34 3.38
CA ASN A 181 -2.80 -17.17 4.10
C ASN A 181 -2.32 -15.70 4.10
N GLN A 182 -1.49 -15.30 5.07
CA GLN A 182 -0.76 -14.02 4.97
C GLN A 182 0.22 -14.08 3.78
N VAL A 183 0.39 -12.94 3.11
CA VAL A 183 1.33 -12.77 1.98
C VAL A 183 2.26 -11.61 2.28
N GLU A 184 3.46 -11.67 1.71
CA GLU A 184 4.37 -10.52 1.66
C GLU A 184 4.19 -9.78 0.32
N ALA A 185 4.16 -8.44 0.36
CA ALA A 185 4.07 -7.61 -0.82
C ALA A 185 5.45 -7.44 -1.49
N PRO A 186 5.58 -7.69 -2.80
CA PRO A 186 6.82 -7.38 -3.53
C PRO A 186 7.14 -5.88 -3.56
N LEU A 187 8.37 -5.54 -3.93
CA LEU A 187 8.83 -4.14 -3.97
C LEU A 187 7.98 -3.27 -4.91
N GLY A 188 7.41 -2.20 -4.38
CA GLY A 188 6.46 -1.33 -5.07
C GLY A 188 5.00 -1.80 -5.03
N CYS A 189 4.67 -2.82 -4.23
CA CYS A 189 3.34 -3.41 -4.13
C CYS A 189 2.64 -3.11 -2.80
N LEU A 190 1.30 -3.04 -2.85
CA LEU A 190 0.39 -3.05 -1.72
C LEU A 190 -0.70 -4.10 -2.00
N ILE A 191 -0.88 -5.05 -1.08
CA ILE A 191 -1.91 -6.09 -1.18
C ILE A 191 -2.89 -5.89 -0.03
N ALA A 192 -4.16 -5.66 -0.34
CA ALA A 192 -5.23 -5.43 0.64
C ALA A 192 -6.29 -6.53 0.54
N PHE A 193 -6.76 -7.02 1.68
CA PHE A 193 -7.81 -8.03 1.78
C PHE A 193 -8.95 -7.51 2.63
N ALA A 194 -10.18 -7.81 2.22
CA ALA A 194 -11.39 -7.35 2.90
C ALA A 194 -11.56 -7.85 4.34
N THR A 195 -10.82 -8.89 4.74
CA THR A 195 -10.94 -9.53 6.05
C THR A 195 -9.59 -10.10 6.50
N GLY A 196 -9.50 -10.49 7.77
CA GLY A 196 -8.31 -11.09 8.37
C GLY A 196 -8.07 -12.51 7.86
N ALA A 197 -6.83 -12.98 7.96
CA ALA A 197 -6.52 -14.37 7.65
C ALA A 197 -7.36 -15.30 8.53
N GLY A 198 -7.88 -16.37 7.93
CA GLY A 198 -8.79 -17.30 8.58
C GLY A 198 -10.20 -16.80 8.89
N LYS A 199 -10.66 -15.67 8.34
CA LYS A 199 -12.00 -15.11 8.58
C LYS A 199 -12.83 -15.03 7.29
N PRO A 200 -14.17 -15.20 7.36
CA PRO A 200 -15.02 -14.92 6.20
C PRO A 200 -15.02 -13.43 5.84
N ALA A 201 -15.37 -13.12 4.59
CA ALA A 201 -15.79 -11.79 4.16
C ALA A 201 -17.30 -11.84 3.92
N ILE A 202 -18.02 -10.81 4.35
CA ILE A 202 -19.48 -10.85 4.41
C ILE A 202 -20.07 -10.13 3.22
N ALA A 203 -20.71 -10.91 2.36
CA ALA A 203 -21.61 -10.45 1.32
C ALA A 203 -23.05 -10.36 1.88
N PRO A 204 -23.76 -9.24 1.71
CA PRO A 204 -25.21 -9.24 1.87
C PRO A 204 -25.85 -10.13 0.79
N ALA A 205 -26.95 -10.81 1.13
CA ALA A 205 -27.76 -11.57 0.16
C ALA A 205 -28.59 -10.67 -0.79
N VAL A 206 -28.21 -9.39 -0.93
CA VAL A 206 -28.97 -8.35 -1.61
C VAL A 206 -28.12 -7.73 -2.71
N GLU A 207 -28.53 -7.98 -3.97
CA GLU A 207 -27.85 -7.50 -5.18
C GLU A 207 -27.72 -5.97 -5.28
N THR A 208 -28.63 -5.23 -4.62
CA THR A 208 -28.60 -3.75 -4.59
C THR A 208 -27.70 -3.17 -3.50
N GLN A 209 -26.97 -4.00 -2.75
CA GLN A 209 -25.99 -3.59 -1.74
C GLN A 209 -24.56 -3.96 -2.18
N ASN A 210 -23.55 -3.25 -1.66
CA ASN A 210 -22.16 -3.68 -1.80
C ASN A 210 -21.79 -4.56 -0.60
N THR A 211 -20.73 -5.35 -0.72
CA THR A 211 -20.01 -5.89 0.46
C THR A 211 -19.53 -4.75 1.36
N PHE A 212 -19.35 -5.01 2.67
CA PHE A 212 -18.88 -3.99 3.62
C PHE A 212 -17.55 -3.34 3.19
N TYR A 213 -16.63 -4.14 2.67
CA TYR A 213 -15.33 -3.65 2.22
C TYR A 213 -15.45 -2.77 0.98
N THR A 214 -16.19 -3.19 -0.05
CA THR A 214 -16.37 -2.38 -1.26
C THR A 214 -17.20 -1.13 -1.01
N ALA A 215 -18.22 -1.19 -0.13
CA ALA A 215 -18.94 0.01 0.33
C ALA A 215 -18.00 1.06 0.94
N SER A 216 -17.12 0.62 1.85
CA SER A 216 -16.14 1.48 2.52
C SER A 216 -15.06 1.99 1.56
N LEU A 217 -14.56 1.13 0.66
CA LEU A 217 -13.58 1.51 -0.37
C LEU A 217 -14.11 2.59 -1.32
N VAL A 218 -15.32 2.42 -1.82
CA VAL A 218 -15.99 3.43 -2.68
C VAL A 218 -16.22 4.73 -1.91
N LYS A 219 -16.76 4.67 -0.69
CA LYS A 219 -17.00 5.82 0.18
C LYS A 219 -15.72 6.62 0.46
N VAL A 220 -14.65 5.95 0.90
CA VAL A 220 -13.38 6.59 1.23
C VAL A 220 -12.69 7.12 -0.05
N MET A 221 -12.73 6.39 -1.17
CA MET A 221 -12.22 6.91 -2.46
C MET A 221 -12.98 8.13 -2.97
N GLN A 222 -14.25 8.30 -2.63
CA GLN A 222 -15.03 9.50 -2.96
C GLN A 222 -14.71 10.68 -2.02
N ALA A 223 -14.57 10.42 -0.71
CA ALA A 223 -14.41 11.46 0.30
C ALA A 223 -12.96 11.92 0.55
N ALA A 224 -11.96 11.09 0.23
CA ALA A 224 -10.56 11.39 0.52
C ALA A 224 -10.03 12.57 -0.32
N SER A 225 -9.23 13.42 0.34
CA SER A 225 -8.46 14.50 -0.28
C SER A 225 -7.50 13.96 -1.34
N ASP A 226 -7.33 14.71 -2.44
CA ASP A 226 -6.38 14.41 -3.52
C ASP A 226 -4.93 14.26 -3.02
N ASP A 227 -4.57 14.94 -1.93
CA ASP A 227 -3.24 14.83 -1.32
C ASP A 227 -3.05 13.59 -0.43
N THR A 228 -4.13 12.83 -0.16
CA THR A 228 -4.05 11.53 0.53
C THR A 228 -3.28 10.53 -0.33
N THR A 229 -2.48 9.66 0.29
CA THR A 229 -1.79 8.59 -0.45
C THR A 229 -2.68 7.36 -0.61
N PHE A 230 -2.46 6.53 -1.63
CA PHE A 230 -3.15 5.23 -1.72
C PHE A 230 -2.87 4.33 -0.49
N SER A 231 -1.68 4.43 0.09
CA SER A 231 -1.26 3.74 1.32
C SER A 231 -2.11 4.16 2.53
N ASP A 232 -2.36 5.47 2.68
CA ASP A 232 -3.25 6.02 3.71
C ASP A 232 -4.72 5.68 3.41
N LEU A 233 -5.15 5.77 2.14
CA LEU A 233 -6.50 5.41 1.69
C LEU A 233 -6.88 3.99 2.13
N PHE A 234 -6.03 2.98 1.87
CA PHE A 234 -6.35 1.61 2.29
C PHE A 234 -6.38 1.43 3.81
N ARG A 235 -5.58 2.20 4.58
CA ARG A 235 -5.67 2.23 6.04
C ARG A 235 -6.95 2.91 6.53
N LEU A 236 -7.40 3.99 5.88
CA LEU A 236 -8.71 4.61 6.14
C LEU A 236 -9.86 3.65 5.83
N VAL A 237 -9.78 2.88 4.74
CA VAL A 237 -10.78 1.83 4.42
C VAL A 237 -10.78 0.73 5.49
N LYS A 238 -9.60 0.29 5.97
CA LYS A 238 -9.50 -0.65 7.11
C LYS A 238 -10.24 -0.12 8.34
N LEU A 239 -10.03 1.15 8.69
CA LEU A 239 -10.69 1.80 9.83
C LEU A 239 -12.21 1.94 9.62
N ASP A 240 -12.65 2.37 8.44
CA ASP A 240 -14.07 2.58 8.12
C ASP A 240 -14.86 1.27 8.13
N VAL A 241 -14.29 0.17 7.61
CA VAL A 241 -14.90 -1.18 7.68
C VAL A 241 -15.06 -1.63 9.14
N GLN A 242 -13.98 -1.52 9.93
CA GLN A 242 -14.01 -1.90 11.35
C GLN A 242 -15.05 -1.08 12.11
N GLN A 243 -15.03 0.24 11.96
CA GLN A 243 -15.98 1.14 12.62
C GLN A 243 -17.43 0.87 12.18
N THR A 244 -17.67 0.67 10.89
CA THR A 244 -19.01 0.39 10.34
C THR A 244 -19.56 -0.93 10.86
N MET A 245 -18.75 -1.99 10.91
CA MET A 245 -19.21 -3.31 11.35
C MET A 245 -19.31 -3.43 12.88
N LEU A 246 -18.37 -2.87 13.64
CA LEU A 246 -18.41 -2.89 15.12
C LEU A 246 -19.54 -2.04 15.69
N ASN A 247 -19.96 -0.97 15.01
CA ASN A 247 -21.09 -0.13 15.40
C ASN A 247 -22.39 -0.48 14.65
N HIS A 248 -22.41 -1.56 13.88
CA HIS A 248 -23.59 -1.96 13.11
C HIS A 248 -24.79 -2.25 14.04
N PRO A 249 -26.03 -1.82 13.74
CA PRO A 249 -27.18 -1.98 14.65
C PRO A 249 -27.49 -3.46 14.96
N ILE A 250 -27.32 -4.35 13.99
CA ILE A 250 -27.54 -5.79 14.15
C ILE A 250 -26.35 -6.44 14.86
N GLN A 251 -26.57 -7.01 16.06
CA GLN A 251 -25.54 -7.67 16.86
C GLN A 251 -24.85 -8.82 16.13
N ALA A 252 -25.60 -9.61 15.36
CA ALA A 252 -25.03 -10.71 14.58
C ALA A 252 -23.88 -10.24 13.69
N ILE A 253 -24.01 -9.09 13.02
CA ILE A 253 -22.96 -8.49 12.17
C ILE A 253 -21.78 -7.97 12.99
N ARG A 254 -22.02 -7.40 14.18
CA ARG A 254 -20.93 -6.98 15.10
C ARG A 254 -20.05 -8.16 15.52
N ASN A 255 -20.65 -9.31 15.80
CA ASN A 255 -19.93 -10.53 16.22
C ASN A 255 -19.02 -11.11 15.13
N VAL A 256 -19.25 -10.77 13.87
CA VAL A 256 -18.48 -11.21 12.69
C VAL A 256 -17.82 -10.03 11.97
N ALA A 257 -17.55 -8.93 12.70
CA ALA A 257 -16.90 -7.75 12.17
C ALA A 257 -15.57 -8.10 11.47
N GLN A 258 -15.38 -7.56 10.27
CA GLN A 258 -14.18 -7.77 9.48
C GLN A 258 -13.05 -6.84 9.93
N PHE A 259 -11.83 -7.37 9.95
CA PHE A 259 -10.61 -6.62 10.21
C PHE A 259 -9.74 -6.71 8.96
N PRO A 260 -9.84 -5.75 8.01
CA PRO A 260 -9.08 -5.80 6.77
C PRO A 260 -7.57 -5.88 7.01
N PHE A 261 -6.91 -6.69 6.19
CA PHE A 261 -5.47 -6.95 6.26
C PHE A 261 -4.76 -6.24 5.11
N ILE A 262 -3.61 -5.65 5.39
CA ILE A 262 -2.75 -5.02 4.39
C ILE A 262 -1.36 -5.65 4.51
N ALA A 263 -0.77 -6.01 3.37
CA ALA A 263 0.65 -6.25 3.22
C ALA A 263 1.23 -5.16 2.32
N GLU A 264 2.31 -4.49 2.74
CA GLU A 264 2.82 -3.34 1.99
C GLU A 264 4.36 -3.28 1.90
N ASN A 265 4.88 -2.99 0.70
CA ASN A 265 6.29 -2.74 0.44
C ASN A 265 6.45 -1.61 -0.62
N THR A 266 5.70 -0.53 -0.45
CA THR A 266 5.78 0.67 -1.30
C THR A 266 7.04 1.48 -0.98
N GLN A 267 7.68 2.07 -1.99
CA GLN A 267 8.83 2.96 -1.79
C GLN A 267 8.49 4.43 -2.03
N ILE A 268 7.46 4.71 -2.82
CA ILE A 268 6.99 6.06 -3.13
C ILE A 268 5.60 6.32 -2.55
N ARG A 269 5.35 7.57 -2.15
CA ARG A 269 4.06 8.03 -1.62
C ARG A 269 3.17 8.52 -2.76
N THR A 270 2.54 7.58 -3.47
CA THR A 270 1.62 7.87 -4.59
C THR A 270 0.31 8.47 -4.07
N ARG A 271 0.00 9.70 -4.48
CA ARG A 271 -1.22 10.44 -4.13
C ARG A 271 -2.41 10.06 -5.01
N LEU A 272 -3.62 10.35 -4.52
CA LEU A 272 -4.87 10.21 -5.28
C LEU A 272 -5.00 11.25 -6.40
N ALA A 273 -4.39 12.44 -6.24
CA ALA A 273 -4.35 13.52 -7.22
C ALA A 273 -3.95 13.03 -8.62
N LEU A 274 -4.65 13.48 -9.66
CA LEU A 274 -4.36 13.08 -11.06
C LEU A 274 -3.21 13.86 -11.70
N LYS A 275 -2.97 15.11 -11.27
CA LYS A 275 -1.83 15.87 -11.74
C LYS A 275 -0.54 15.30 -11.15
N PRO A 276 0.58 15.30 -11.90
CA PRO A 276 1.87 15.00 -11.34
C PRO A 276 2.27 16.12 -10.36
N ALA A 277 1.97 15.92 -9.07
CA ALA A 277 2.99 16.22 -8.08
C ALA A 277 4.18 15.30 -8.41
N ALA A 278 5.40 15.84 -8.43
CA ALA A 278 6.59 15.00 -8.54
C ALA A 278 6.54 13.92 -7.43
N PRO A 279 7.09 12.71 -7.63
CA PRO A 279 7.17 11.72 -6.56
C PRO A 279 7.90 12.32 -5.34
N GLY A 280 7.17 12.55 -4.24
CA GLY A 280 7.68 13.23 -3.05
C GLY A 280 7.62 14.76 -3.05
N GLY A 281 7.02 15.41 -4.05
CA GLY A 281 6.73 16.86 -4.02
C GLY A 281 5.81 17.22 -2.86
N GLU A 282 5.94 18.42 -2.29
CA GLU A 282 5.22 18.80 -1.07
C GLU A 282 3.68 18.83 -1.24
N VAL A 283 2.94 18.78 -0.13
CA VAL A 283 1.51 19.11 -0.12
C VAL A 283 1.35 20.62 -0.14
N ALA A 284 0.45 21.11 -1.00
CA ALA A 284 0.14 22.53 -1.11
C ALA A 284 -0.84 22.95 0.01
N PHE A 285 -0.29 23.08 1.23
CA PHE A 285 -1.02 23.58 2.39
C PHE A 285 -1.45 25.04 2.22
N GLU A 286 -2.61 25.39 2.75
CA GLU A 286 -3.13 26.77 2.71
C GLU A 286 -2.55 27.65 3.83
N ASN A 287 -2.01 27.02 4.89
CA ASN A 287 -1.37 27.70 6.00
C ASN A 287 -0.01 27.06 6.35
N VAL A 288 0.99 27.89 6.63
CA VAL A 288 2.32 27.51 7.15
C VAL A 288 2.22 26.72 8.46
N ASP A 289 1.23 27.01 9.32
CA ASP A 289 0.96 26.25 10.54
C ASP A 289 0.61 24.78 10.24
N GLU A 290 -0.22 24.53 9.23
CA GLU A 290 -0.65 23.19 8.83
C GLU A 290 0.53 22.40 8.28
N LYS A 291 1.34 23.03 7.40
CA LYS A 291 2.59 22.47 6.91
C LYS A 291 3.55 22.11 8.06
N THR A 292 3.68 23.02 9.03
CA THR A 292 4.57 22.83 10.18
C THR A 292 4.13 21.69 11.08
N LEU A 293 2.84 21.61 11.44
CA LEU A 293 2.32 20.51 12.24
C LEU A 293 2.42 19.17 11.49
N TRP A 294 2.09 19.13 10.20
CA TRP A 294 2.24 17.91 9.41
C TRP A 294 3.70 17.44 9.36
N LYS A 295 4.65 18.36 9.14
CA LYS A 295 6.08 18.04 9.17
C LYS A 295 6.52 17.46 10.52
N GLN A 296 5.95 17.91 11.64
CA GLN A 296 6.23 17.31 12.95
C GLN A 296 5.71 15.86 13.08
N VAL A 297 4.60 15.50 12.41
CA VAL A 297 4.13 14.10 12.32
C VAL A 297 5.09 13.27 11.49
N GLU A 298 5.57 13.79 10.35
CA GLU A 298 6.51 13.09 9.46
C GLU A 298 7.92 12.93 10.04
N ASP A 299 8.41 13.90 10.80
CA ASP A 299 9.73 13.84 11.44
C ASP A 299 9.70 13.07 12.78
N SER A 300 8.54 12.57 13.21
CA SER A 300 8.39 11.74 14.42
C SER A 300 8.61 10.26 14.12
N TYR A 301 9.63 9.67 14.76
CA TYR A 301 9.96 8.24 14.65
C TYR A 301 9.52 7.41 15.87
N TRP A 302 9.14 8.02 16.99
CA TRP A 302 8.66 7.28 18.17
C TRP A 302 7.13 7.21 18.17
N PRO A 303 6.49 6.02 18.29
CA PRO A 303 5.03 5.89 18.24
C PRO A 303 4.28 6.85 19.16
N GLY A 304 4.71 7.00 20.42
CA GLY A 304 4.06 7.93 21.35
C GLY A 304 4.19 9.41 20.96
N ASP A 305 5.26 9.79 20.25
CA ASP A 305 5.42 11.15 19.73
C ASP A 305 4.55 11.34 18.47
N VAL A 306 4.47 10.32 17.59
CA VAL A 306 3.58 10.33 16.41
C VAL A 306 2.12 10.51 16.82
N VAL A 307 1.62 9.74 17.81
CA VAL A 307 0.25 9.88 18.34
C VAL A 307 -0.01 11.32 18.78
N LYS A 308 0.88 11.87 19.61
CA LYS A 308 0.77 13.24 20.13
C LYS A 308 0.73 14.29 19.02
N ARG A 309 1.59 14.18 17.99
CA ARG A 309 1.61 15.13 16.87
C ARG A 309 0.41 14.98 15.95
N ALA A 310 -0.05 13.75 15.72
CA ALA A 310 -1.22 13.48 14.90
C ALA A 310 -2.51 14.01 15.55
N ASP A 311 -2.68 13.84 16.86
CA ASP A 311 -3.80 14.45 17.61
C ASP A 311 -3.73 15.99 17.63
N GLU A 312 -2.53 16.57 17.76
CA GLU A 312 -2.32 18.02 17.68
C GLU A 312 -2.73 18.57 16.30
N TYR A 313 -2.33 17.90 15.21
CA TYR A 313 -2.76 18.23 13.85
C TYR A 313 -4.27 18.09 13.68
N LEU A 314 -4.86 16.95 14.06
CA LEU A 314 -6.30 16.69 13.92
C LEU A 314 -7.17 17.67 14.71
N LYS A 315 -6.71 18.10 15.89
CA LYS A 315 -7.41 19.10 16.72
C LYS A 315 -7.42 20.48 16.08
N ARG A 316 -6.35 20.88 15.38
CA ARG A 316 -6.22 22.21 14.77
C ARG A 316 -6.74 22.25 13.33
N PHE A 317 -6.65 21.15 12.61
CA PHE A 317 -7.02 21.01 11.19
C PHE A 317 -7.88 19.76 10.93
N PRO A 318 -9.06 19.62 11.58
CA PRO A 318 -9.92 18.44 11.44
C PRO A 318 -10.46 18.21 10.02
N GLY A 319 -10.56 19.28 9.22
CA GLY A 319 -10.88 19.24 7.79
C GLY A 319 -9.67 19.51 6.88
N GLY A 320 -8.45 19.46 7.41
CA GLY A 320 -7.22 19.73 6.66
C GLY A 320 -6.96 18.69 5.56
N LYS A 321 -6.12 19.05 4.58
CA LYS A 321 -5.89 18.20 3.38
C LYS A 321 -5.32 16.83 3.70
N LEU A 322 -4.70 16.68 4.86
CA LEU A 322 -4.12 15.44 5.37
C LEU A 322 -4.77 14.95 6.67
N ALA A 323 -5.97 15.42 7.03
CA ALA A 323 -6.70 14.91 8.20
C ALA A 323 -6.85 13.37 8.16
N GLY A 324 -7.12 12.80 6.98
CA GLY A 324 -7.12 11.35 6.79
C GLY A 324 -5.76 10.69 7.07
N SER A 325 -4.66 11.22 6.52
CA SER A 325 -3.30 10.70 6.78
C SER A 325 -2.87 10.89 8.24
N ALA A 326 -3.32 11.95 8.92
CA ALA A 326 -3.07 12.16 10.35
C ALA A 326 -3.88 11.17 11.22
N GLN A 327 -5.13 10.87 10.86
CA GLN A 327 -5.90 9.79 11.50
C GLN A 327 -5.18 8.44 11.34
N VAL A 328 -4.71 8.13 10.13
CA VAL A 328 -3.92 6.92 9.86
C VAL A 328 -2.66 6.85 10.72
N ALA A 329 -1.89 7.93 10.78
CA ALA A 329 -0.69 8.02 11.62
C ALA A 329 -1.02 7.81 13.11
N ARG A 330 -2.11 8.43 13.62
CA ARG A 330 -2.55 8.27 15.01
C ARG A 330 -2.92 6.83 15.34
N GLU A 331 -3.83 6.21 14.57
CA GLU A 331 -4.33 4.86 14.88
C GLU A 331 -3.19 3.84 14.78
N GLY A 332 -2.39 3.91 13.72
CA GLY A 332 -1.25 3.01 13.53
C GLY A 332 -0.17 3.18 14.60
N ALA A 333 0.16 4.42 14.97
CA ALA A 333 1.11 4.68 16.06
C ALA A 333 0.54 4.32 17.45
N THR A 334 -0.78 4.35 17.63
CA THR A 334 -1.45 3.88 18.85
C THR A 334 -1.33 2.37 18.97
N ASP A 335 -1.53 1.62 17.88
CA ASP A 335 -1.31 0.17 17.86
C ASP A 335 0.16 -0.20 18.03
N ALA A 336 1.09 0.57 17.44
CA ALA A 336 2.52 0.45 17.71
C ALA A 336 2.86 0.68 19.20
N ALA A 337 2.33 1.73 19.82
CA ALA A 337 2.55 2.00 21.25
C ALA A 337 2.04 0.85 22.14
N LYS A 338 0.87 0.26 21.83
CA LYS A 338 0.35 -0.94 22.52
C LYS A 338 1.25 -2.16 22.29
N ALA A 339 1.70 -2.38 21.05
CA ALA A 339 2.59 -3.49 20.69
C ALA A 339 3.91 -3.44 21.48
N MET A 340 4.47 -2.25 21.70
CA MET A 340 5.68 -2.03 22.50
C MET A 340 5.49 -2.23 24.01
N GLN A 341 4.26 -2.24 24.52
CA GLN A 341 3.99 -2.48 25.95
C GLN A 341 3.93 -3.96 26.31
N ARG A 342 4.04 -4.87 25.33
CA ARG A 342 3.98 -6.30 25.58
C ARG A 342 5.32 -6.81 26.14
N ASN A 343 5.24 -7.68 27.14
CA ASN A 343 6.40 -8.28 27.80
C ASN A 343 7.30 -9.12 26.87
N ASP A 344 6.78 -9.56 25.73
CA ASP A 344 7.49 -10.33 24.70
C ASP A 344 8.17 -9.47 23.62
N VAL A 345 8.13 -8.13 23.74
CA VAL A 345 8.74 -7.19 22.79
C VAL A 345 9.92 -6.46 23.43
N ARG A 346 11.14 -6.90 23.12
CA ARG A 346 12.42 -6.32 23.60
C ARG A 346 12.89 -5.15 22.74
N LEU A 347 12.00 -4.21 22.46
CA LEU A 347 12.28 -3.04 21.62
C LEU A 347 12.03 -1.75 22.42
N PHE A 348 12.97 -0.80 22.34
CA PHE A 348 12.97 0.43 23.15
C PHE A 348 13.04 1.68 22.27
N LYS A 349 12.83 2.88 22.84
CA LYS A 349 12.89 4.16 22.10
C LYS A 349 14.19 4.35 21.32
N SER A 350 15.31 3.86 21.84
CA SER A 350 16.62 3.86 21.16
C SER A 350 16.69 3.02 19.88
N ALA A 351 15.69 2.18 19.57
CA ALA A 351 15.56 1.50 18.28
C ALA A 351 14.94 2.39 17.20
N PHE A 352 14.12 3.35 17.61
CA PHE A 352 13.40 4.26 16.72
C PHE A 352 14.14 5.58 16.50
N SER A 353 15.05 5.96 17.40
CA SER A 353 15.87 7.16 17.27
C SER A 353 16.91 7.03 16.13
N PRO A 354 16.77 7.76 15.01
CA PRO A 354 17.81 7.79 13.99
C PRO A 354 19.04 8.56 14.49
N LYS A 355 20.21 8.13 14.03
CA LYS A 355 21.48 8.84 14.16
C LYS A 355 21.82 9.61 12.87
N PRO A 356 22.76 10.58 12.87
CA PRO A 356 23.15 11.32 11.67
C PRO A 356 23.59 10.43 10.49
N GLU A 357 24.20 9.28 10.77
CA GLU A 357 24.67 8.31 9.78
C GLU A 357 23.60 7.29 9.31
N THR A 358 22.33 7.45 9.71
CA THR A 358 21.27 6.47 9.39
C THR A 358 20.92 6.50 7.90
N PRO A 359 20.99 5.36 7.19
CA PRO A 359 20.62 5.30 5.77
C PRO A 359 19.17 5.69 5.49
N ASP A 360 18.92 6.38 4.38
CA ASP A 360 17.56 6.81 3.96
C ASP A 360 16.56 5.65 3.85
N THR A 361 17.04 4.45 3.47
CA THR A 361 16.28 3.19 3.47
C THR A 361 15.73 2.88 4.85
N LEU A 362 16.61 2.83 5.86
CA LEU A 362 16.22 2.60 7.26
C LEU A 362 15.36 3.75 7.80
N LEU A 363 15.64 5.01 7.47
CA LEU A 363 14.79 6.15 7.86
C LEU A 363 13.35 6.02 7.34
N ARG A 364 13.16 5.59 6.08
CA ARG A 364 11.82 5.37 5.51
C ARG A 364 11.07 4.26 6.24
N GLU A 365 11.72 3.12 6.50
CA GLU A 365 11.07 2.00 7.18
C GLU A 365 10.82 2.30 8.67
N LEU A 366 11.74 3.00 9.37
CA LEU A 366 11.54 3.44 10.76
C LEU A 366 10.28 4.30 10.90
N ARG A 367 10.07 5.27 9.99
CA ARG A 367 8.85 6.11 9.98
C ARG A 367 7.59 5.26 9.81
N LYS A 368 7.56 4.35 8.84
CA LYS A 368 6.42 3.46 8.60
C LYS A 368 6.13 2.58 9.82
N ALA A 369 7.17 1.97 10.40
CA ALA A 369 7.04 1.10 11.57
C ALA A 369 6.57 1.87 12.83
N ALA A 370 6.99 3.13 12.98
CA ALA A 370 6.48 4.03 14.01
C ALA A 370 4.98 4.32 13.86
N TRP A 371 4.48 4.32 12.62
CA TRP A 371 3.06 4.46 12.25
C TRP A 371 2.35 3.09 12.17
N GLY A 372 2.89 2.04 12.81
CA GLY A 372 2.26 0.72 12.93
C GLY A 372 2.36 -0.19 11.69
N ASP A 373 3.23 0.12 10.72
CA ASP A 373 3.51 -0.78 9.59
C ASP A 373 4.30 -2.02 10.05
N LYS A 374 3.58 -3.13 10.19
CA LYS A 374 4.09 -4.46 10.58
C LYS A 374 5.09 -5.06 9.58
N ASP A 375 5.05 -4.63 8.31
CA ASP A 375 5.91 -5.16 7.25
C ASP A 375 7.19 -4.34 7.15
N ALA A 376 7.11 -3.02 7.40
CA ALA A 376 8.29 -2.18 7.62
C ALA A 376 9.08 -2.64 8.86
N ALA A 377 8.39 -2.91 9.98
CA ALA A 377 9.00 -3.51 11.17
C ALA A 377 9.75 -4.82 10.83
N ALA A 378 9.14 -5.69 10.01
CA ALA A 378 9.76 -6.93 9.58
C ALA A 378 10.99 -6.70 8.67
N ARG A 379 10.91 -5.77 7.72
CA ARG A 379 12.06 -5.40 6.86
C ARG A 379 13.23 -4.85 7.66
N ILE A 380 12.99 -3.98 8.64
CA ILE A 380 14.05 -3.46 9.53
C ILE A 380 14.77 -4.60 10.24
N ALA A 381 14.03 -5.58 10.78
CA ALA A 381 14.65 -6.74 11.41
C ALA A 381 15.56 -7.48 10.42
N ARG A 382 15.09 -7.75 9.19
CA ARG A 382 15.87 -8.45 8.17
C ARG A 382 17.12 -7.66 7.72
N MET A 383 17.08 -6.33 7.68
CA MET A 383 18.27 -5.48 7.49
C MET A 383 19.32 -5.76 8.57
N TYR A 384 18.92 -5.76 9.86
CA TYR A 384 19.79 -6.10 10.99
C TYR A 384 20.23 -7.57 11.04
N ARG A 385 19.50 -8.50 10.41
CA ARG A 385 19.92 -9.91 10.29
C ARG A 385 20.96 -10.12 9.20
N GLN A 386 20.85 -9.38 8.09
CA GLN A 386 21.62 -9.61 6.86
C GLN A 386 22.78 -8.64 6.67
N GLY A 387 22.85 -7.55 7.45
CA GLY A 387 23.89 -6.52 7.29
C GLY A 387 23.69 -5.67 6.03
N GLN A 388 22.44 -5.40 5.65
CA GLN A 388 22.07 -4.79 4.36
C GLN A 388 21.68 -3.31 4.50
N ASP A 389 21.60 -2.63 3.35
CA ASP A 389 21.13 -1.24 3.22
C ASP A 389 21.87 -0.22 4.11
N GLY A 390 23.14 -0.46 4.40
CA GLY A 390 23.99 0.39 5.25
C GLY A 390 23.83 0.13 6.76
N VAL A 391 23.17 -0.95 7.15
CA VAL A 391 22.93 -1.35 8.55
C VAL A 391 23.86 -2.52 8.90
N ASN A 392 24.58 -2.44 10.02
CA ASN A 392 25.40 -3.56 10.52
C ASN A 392 24.53 -4.67 11.12
N THR A 393 25.05 -5.90 11.10
CA THR A 393 24.36 -7.05 11.73
C THR A 393 24.22 -6.88 13.25
N ASP A 394 23.01 -7.02 13.78
CA ASP A 394 22.72 -6.93 15.21
C ASP A 394 21.59 -7.92 15.58
N PRO A 395 21.91 -9.06 16.22
CA PRO A 395 20.92 -10.08 16.59
C PRO A 395 19.85 -9.58 17.56
N ASN A 396 20.19 -8.66 18.48
CA ASN A 396 19.23 -8.12 19.46
C ASN A 396 18.23 -7.20 18.76
N ARG A 397 18.69 -6.40 17.78
CA ARG A 397 17.80 -5.59 16.93
C ARG A 397 16.92 -6.46 16.05
N PHE A 398 17.47 -7.51 15.42
CA PHE A 398 16.66 -8.46 14.66
C PHE A 398 15.55 -9.08 15.52
N GLU A 399 15.88 -9.61 16.70
CA GLU A 399 14.91 -10.21 17.61
C GLU A 399 13.83 -9.21 18.04
N GLY A 400 14.23 -8.02 18.53
CA GLY A 400 13.28 -7.00 19.01
C GLY A 400 12.35 -6.46 17.90
N TRP A 401 12.86 -6.26 16.68
CA TRP A 401 12.05 -5.83 15.54
C TRP A 401 11.13 -6.95 15.02
N MET A 402 11.54 -8.21 15.06
CA MET A 402 10.66 -9.36 14.77
C MET A 402 9.54 -9.51 15.79
N GLN A 403 9.85 -9.40 17.09
CA GLN A 403 8.85 -9.40 18.16
C GLN A 403 7.84 -8.27 17.97
N PHE A 404 8.30 -7.06 17.63
CA PHE A 404 7.44 -5.91 17.35
C PHE A 404 6.57 -6.11 16.09
N ALA A 405 7.12 -6.65 15.00
CA ALA A 405 6.35 -6.98 13.79
C ALA A 405 5.26 -8.04 14.07
N SER A 406 5.59 -9.09 14.84
CA SER A 406 4.64 -10.10 15.31
C SER A 406 3.59 -9.51 16.26
N ALA A 407 3.96 -8.52 17.08
CA ALA A 407 3.04 -7.75 17.92
C ALA A 407 2.06 -6.86 17.13
N LEU A 408 2.47 -6.32 15.98
CA LEU A 408 1.61 -5.63 15.02
C LEU A 408 0.79 -6.59 14.12
N GLY A 409 0.88 -7.90 14.32
CA GLY A 409 0.08 -8.91 13.63
C GLY A 409 0.71 -9.52 12.38
N ASN A 410 2.02 -9.40 12.19
CA ASN A 410 2.74 -10.06 11.10
C ASN A 410 3.00 -11.54 11.42
N GLY A 411 2.22 -12.44 10.81
CA GLY A 411 2.32 -13.89 11.02
C GLY A 411 3.58 -14.49 10.40
N ILE A 412 4.07 -13.92 9.29
CA ILE A 412 5.32 -14.32 8.64
C ILE A 412 6.50 -14.00 9.57
N ALA A 413 6.56 -12.79 10.13
CA ALA A 413 7.56 -12.40 11.13
C ALA A 413 7.51 -13.30 12.38
N SER A 414 6.31 -13.68 12.83
CA SER A 414 6.15 -14.63 13.93
C SER A 414 6.77 -16.00 13.61
N TYR A 415 6.58 -16.51 12.39
CA TYR A 415 7.18 -17.78 11.99
C TYR A 415 8.69 -17.70 11.75
N GLU A 416 9.20 -16.60 11.17
CA GLU A 416 10.64 -16.35 11.05
C GLU A 416 11.34 -16.31 12.41
N LEU A 417 10.69 -15.71 13.41
CA LEU A 417 11.17 -15.67 14.79
C LEU A 417 11.12 -17.06 15.46
N ALA A 418 10.09 -17.86 15.17
CA ALA A 418 10.03 -19.25 15.62
C ALA A 418 11.19 -20.10 15.06
N LEU A 419 11.51 -19.95 13.77
CA LEU A 419 12.66 -20.60 13.13
C LEU A 419 13.99 -20.10 13.72
N TYR A 420 14.11 -18.80 14.02
CA TYR A 420 15.29 -18.25 14.69
C TYR A 420 15.51 -18.87 16.07
N TYR A 421 14.49 -18.93 16.93
CA TYR A 421 14.61 -19.57 18.24
C TYR A 421 14.87 -21.07 18.15
N ARG A 422 14.34 -21.77 17.13
CA ARG A 422 14.67 -23.18 16.86
C ARG A 422 16.16 -23.35 16.54
N GLY A 423 16.74 -22.45 15.74
CA GLY A 423 18.18 -22.44 15.45
C GLY A 423 19.08 -21.93 16.58
N GLN A 424 18.51 -21.55 17.72
CA GLN A 424 19.20 -21.12 18.95
C GLN A 424 18.92 -22.07 20.13
N ASP A 425 18.43 -23.29 19.85
CA ASP A 425 18.03 -24.31 20.83
C ASP A 425 17.05 -23.81 21.91
N GLN A 426 16.11 -22.92 21.53
CA GLN A 426 15.07 -22.35 22.39
C GLN A 426 13.67 -22.88 22.01
N PRO A 427 13.36 -24.17 22.26
CA PRO A 427 12.16 -24.83 21.73
C PRO A 427 10.84 -24.25 22.26
N LEU A 428 10.80 -23.76 23.51
CA LEU A 428 9.61 -23.14 24.09
C LEU A 428 9.22 -21.84 23.37
N LEU A 429 10.21 -20.99 23.10
CA LEU A 429 10.00 -19.74 22.35
C LEU A 429 9.67 -20.03 20.88
N ALA A 430 10.32 -21.02 20.28
CA ALA A 430 9.97 -21.49 18.94
C ALA A 430 8.50 -21.92 18.85
N ALA A 431 8.03 -22.77 19.78
CA ALA A 431 6.65 -23.23 19.82
C ALA A 431 5.65 -22.08 20.06
N GLN A 432 5.97 -21.13 20.95
CA GLN A 432 5.14 -19.95 21.22
C GLN A 432 4.93 -19.11 19.95
N PHE A 433 5.99 -18.78 19.23
CA PHE A 433 5.90 -17.95 18.04
C PHE A 433 5.35 -18.70 16.81
N GLU A 434 5.47 -20.04 16.77
CA GLU A 434 4.79 -20.91 15.79
C GLU A 434 3.27 -20.98 16.03
N SER A 435 2.80 -21.08 17.28
CA SER A 435 1.37 -20.98 17.62
C SER A 435 0.81 -19.62 17.19
N ARG A 436 1.51 -18.55 17.58
CA ARG A 436 1.12 -17.18 17.24
C ARG A 436 1.07 -16.92 15.73
N ALA A 437 1.96 -17.53 14.95
CA ALA A 437 1.89 -17.45 13.50
C ALA A 437 0.54 -17.97 12.96
N ARG A 438 0.06 -19.12 13.49
CA ARG A 438 -1.26 -19.69 13.15
C ARG A 438 -2.41 -18.84 13.66
N GLU A 439 -2.32 -18.28 14.87
CA GLU A 439 -3.34 -17.37 15.44
C GLU A 439 -3.50 -16.10 14.59
N LEU A 440 -2.40 -15.61 14.02
CA LEU A 440 -2.38 -14.51 13.04
C LEU A 440 -2.79 -14.95 11.61
N GLY A 441 -3.14 -16.24 11.43
CA GLY A 441 -3.56 -16.84 10.16
C GLY A 441 -2.44 -16.95 9.12
N TYR A 442 -1.19 -17.13 9.55
CA TYR A 442 -0.12 -17.58 8.67
C TYR A 442 0.06 -19.10 8.78
N THR A 443 -0.04 -19.78 7.63
CA THR A 443 0.31 -21.19 7.47
C THR A 443 1.62 -21.27 6.70
N PRO A 444 2.71 -21.82 7.26
CA PRO A 444 3.94 -21.99 6.50
C PRO A 444 3.74 -22.99 5.34
N PRO A 445 4.34 -22.77 4.16
CA PRO A 445 4.33 -23.75 3.08
C PRO A 445 4.98 -25.08 3.51
N PRO A 446 4.54 -26.24 2.97
CA PRO A 446 5.11 -27.55 3.31
C PRO A 446 6.63 -27.66 3.10
N THR A 447 7.18 -26.88 2.15
CA THR A 447 8.61 -26.84 1.84
C THR A 447 9.45 -26.04 2.85
N LEU A 448 8.84 -25.17 3.67
CA LEU A 448 9.54 -24.54 4.80
C LEU A 448 9.55 -25.44 6.05
N ASP A 449 8.72 -26.49 6.09
CA ASP A 449 8.62 -27.41 7.22
C ASP A 449 9.76 -28.46 7.27
N HIS A 450 10.74 -28.37 6.35
CA HIS A 450 11.93 -29.24 6.33
C HIS A 450 12.84 -29.13 7.57
N TYR A 451 12.63 -28.12 8.43
CA TYR A 451 13.22 -28.05 9.77
C TYR A 451 12.46 -28.88 10.84
N ARG A 452 11.60 -29.82 10.43
CA ARG A 452 11.00 -30.87 11.28
C ARG A 452 11.54 -32.26 10.92
N LYS A 453 12.86 -32.45 11.02
CA LYS A 453 13.52 -33.76 11.10
C LYS A 453 14.73 -33.68 12.03
#